data_AF-A0AAU4BJ68-F1
#
_entry.id   AF-A0AAU4BJ68-F1
#
_cell.length_a   1.000
_cell.length_b   1.000
_cell.length_c   1.000
_cell.angle_alpha   90.00
_cell.angle_beta   90.00
_cell.angle_gamma   90.00
#
_symmetry.space_group_name_H-M   'P 1'
#
loop_
_entity.id
_entity.type
_entity.pdbx_description
1 polymer ?
#
loop_
_entity_poly.entity_id
_entity_poly.type
_entity_poly.pdbx_seq_one_letter_code
_entity_poly.pdbx_strand_id
1 'polypeptide(L)' 'MTETNATAFKARRIELGLTQQDLADRCLDLGVPVSDSQISKIERNQSTPLPGLRRALKVILGDDPVVLQRRAAKVVL' A
#
# COMPACT_ATOMS: atom_id res chain seq x y z
N MET A 1 2.08 -22.62 11.06
CA MET A 1 2.97 -21.44 11.16
C MET A 1 2.28 -20.30 10.44
N THR A 2 1.57 -19.44 11.16
CA THR A 2 0.91 -18.25 10.60
C THR A 2 1.97 -17.15 10.54
N GLU A 3 2.73 -17.10 9.45
CA GLU A 3 3.46 -15.88 9.09
C GLU A 3 2.42 -14.77 8.96
N THR A 4 2.33 -13.94 9.98
CA THR A 4 1.24 -12.97 10.13
C THR A 4 1.24 -12.04 8.92
N ASN A 5 0.07 -11.79 8.32
CA ASN A 5 -0.11 -10.96 7.12
C ASN A 5 0.70 -9.65 7.10
N ALA A 6 1.03 -9.06 8.25
CA ALA A 6 1.85 -7.86 8.34
C ALA A 6 3.32 -8.08 7.94
N THR A 7 3.90 -9.27 8.18
CA THR A 7 5.25 -9.62 7.76
C THR A 7 5.32 -9.73 6.24
N ALA A 8 4.31 -10.37 5.63
CA ALA A 8 4.15 -10.42 4.18
C ALA A 8 3.91 -9.03 3.56
N PHE A 9 3.12 -8.19 4.23
CA PHE A 9 2.85 -6.82 3.81
C PHE A 9 4.13 -5.96 3.77
N LYS A 10 4.93 -6.02 4.84
CA LYS A 10 6.22 -5.31 4.91
C LYS A 10 7.20 -5.82 3.84
N ALA A 11 7.29 -7.15 3.68
CA ALA A 11 8.14 -7.76 2.66
C ALA A 11 7.76 -7.27 1.26
N ARG A 12 6.45 -7.29 0.94
CA ARG A 12 5.96 -6.84 -0.36
C ARG A 12 6.25 -5.37 -0.64
N ARG A 13 6.09 -4.50 0.36
CA ARG A 13 6.46 -3.08 0.22
C ARG A 13 7.95 -2.92 -0.10
N ILE A 14 8.82 -3.67 0.60
CA ILE A 14 10.27 -3.65 0.38
C ILE A 14 10.63 -4.21 -1.00
N GLU A 15 10.00 -5.28 -1.45
CA GLU A 15 10.18 -5.84 -2.80
C GLU A 15 9.86 -4.82 -3.90
N LEU A 16 8.85 -3.98 -3.68
CA LEU A 16 8.46 -2.90 -4.59
C LEU A 16 9.35 -1.65 -4.45
N GLY A 17 10.34 -1.66 -3.56
CA GLY A 17 11.24 -0.53 -3.32
C GLY A 17 10.55 0.70 -2.70
N LEU A 18 9.41 0.51 -2.04
CA LEU A 18 8.61 1.61 -1.49
C LEU A 18 8.99 1.90 -0.04
N THR A 19 9.10 3.18 0.31
CA THR A 19 9.12 3.63 1.71
C THR A 19 7.69 3.60 2.28
N GLN A 20 7.57 3.77 3.60
CA GLN A 20 6.25 3.91 4.24
C GLN A 20 5.54 5.19 3.78
N GLN A 21 6.29 6.26 3.52
CA GLN A 21 5.76 7.50 2.97
C GLN A 21 5.24 7.31 1.54
N ASP A 22 6.00 6.63 0.66
CA ASP A 22 5.54 6.34 -0.71
C ASP A 22 4.23 5.56 -0.72
N LEU A 23 4.07 4.63 0.23
CA LEU A 23 2.84 3.86 0.35
C LEU A 23 1.68 4.72 0.88
N ALA A 24 1.95 5.65 1.80
CA ALA A 24 0.96 6.62 2.27
C ALA A 24 0.49 7.54 1.14
N ASP A 25 1.42 8.07 0.34
CA ASP A 25 1.13 8.94 -0.80
C ASP A 25 0.30 8.20 -1.86
N ARG A 26 0.62 6.94 -2.16
CA ARG A 26 -0.18 6.11 -3.06
C ARG A 26 -1.59 5.82 -2.53
N CYS A 27 -1.75 5.67 -1.21
CA CYS A 27 -3.08 5.51 -0.62
C CYS A 27 -3.88 6.81 -0.72
N LEU A 28 -3.22 7.96 -0.53
CA LEU A 28 -3.82 9.28 -0.72
C LEU A 28 -4.29 9.48 -2.18
N ASP A 29 -3.50 9.06 -3.17
CA ASP A 29 -3.87 9.07 -4.59
C ASP A 29 -5.12 8.23 -4.90
N LEU A 30 -5.39 7.19 -4.10
CA LEU A 30 -6.61 6.37 -4.16
C LEU A 30 -7.77 6.94 -3.33
N GLY A 31 -7.60 8.14 -2.76
CA GLY A 31 -8.61 8.80 -1.91
C GLY A 31 -8.70 8.21 -0.50
N VAL A 32 -7.71 7.44 -0.06
CA VAL A 32 -7.67 6.83 1.27
C VAL A 32 -6.47 7.39 2.05
N PRO A 33 -6.62 8.53 2.74
CA PRO A 33 -5.51 9.11 3.48
C PRO A 33 -5.10 8.19 4.64
N VAL A 34 -3.79 7.96 4.75
CA VAL A 34 -3.16 7.20 5.83
C VAL A 34 -1.78 7.82 6.10
N SER A 35 -1.33 7.82 7.36
CA SER A 35 0.03 8.25 7.68
C SER A 35 1.03 7.10 7.62
N ASP A 36 2.29 7.42 7.39
CA ASP A 36 3.43 6.53 7.51
C ASP A 36 3.47 5.83 8.89
N SER A 37 3.17 6.56 9.97
CA SER A 37 3.11 6.01 11.33
C SER A 37 1.99 4.96 11.49
N GLN A 38 0.85 5.15 10.82
CA GLN A 38 -0.23 4.17 10.80
C GLN A 38 0.16 2.93 9.98
N ILE A 39 0.85 3.11 8.84
CA ILE A 39 1.44 2.00 8.07
C ILE A 39 2.44 1.21 8.93
N SER A 40 3.32 1.90 9.66
CA SER A 40 4.27 1.29 10.60
C SER A 40 3.57 0.49 11.71
N LYS A 41 2.42 0.95 12.20
CA LYS A 41 1.61 0.19 13.17
C LYS A 41 1.00 -1.06 12.51
N ILE A 42 0.52 -0.97 11.29
CA ILE A 42 -0.02 -2.12 10.53
C ILE A 42 1.08 -3.17 10.31
N GLU A 43 2.27 -2.75 9.87
CA GLU A 43 3.45 -3.61 9.66
C GLU A 43 3.90 -4.35 10.92
N ARG A 44 3.66 -3.75 12.10
CA ARG A 44 4.01 -4.33 13.40
C ARG A 44 2.85 -5.11 14.03
N ASN A 45 1.76 -5.35 13.30
CA ASN A 45 0.51 -5.95 13.82
C ASN A 45 -0.10 -5.18 15.00
N GLN A 46 0.20 -3.89 15.15
CA GLN A 46 -0.32 -3.03 16.23
C GLN A 46 -1.63 -2.32 15.83
N SER A 47 -2.01 -2.40 14.55
CA SER A 47 -3.26 -1.83 14.05
C SER A 47 -3.79 -2.68 12.90
N THR A 48 -5.10 -2.87 12.87
CA THR A 48 -5.79 -3.53 11.75
C THR A 48 -6.33 -2.46 10.80
N PRO A 49 -5.97 -2.48 9.49
CA PRO A 49 -6.49 -1.51 8.55
C PRO A 49 -8.00 -1.66 8.36
N LEU A 50 -8.69 -0.53 8.28
CA LEU A 50 -10.12 -0.47 7.93
C LEU A 50 -10.36 -1.06 6.52
N PRO A 51 -11.60 -1.50 6.19
CA PRO A 51 -11.89 -2.16 4.91
C PRO A 51 -11.43 -1.37 3.67
N GLY A 52 -11.64 -0.05 3.65
CA GLY A 52 -11.20 0.83 2.55
C GLY A 52 -9.67 0.87 2.40
N LEU A 53 -8.96 1.01 3.52
CA LEU A 53 -7.50 0.98 3.54
C LEU A 53 -6.95 -0.39 3.15
N ARG A 54 -7.56 -1.48 3.63
CA ARG A 54 -7.19 -2.84 3.22
C ARG A 54 -7.32 -3.03 1.71
N ARG A 55 -8.38 -2.49 1.09
CA ARG A 55 -8.56 -2.55 -0.37
C ARG A 55 -7.51 -1.74 -1.11
N ALA A 56 -7.25 -0.49 -0.69
CA ALA A 56 -6.22 0.35 -1.29
C ALA A 56 -4.83 -0.31 -1.22
N LEU A 57 -4.51 -0.89 -0.07
CA LEU A 57 -3.26 -1.62 0.15
C LEU A 57 -3.12 -2.85 -0.76
N LYS A 58 -4.19 -3.63 -0.97
CA LYS A 58 -4.18 -4.76 -1.93
C LYS A 58 -3.92 -4.30 -3.36
N VAL A 59 -4.54 -3.19 -3.76
CA VAL A 59 -4.34 -2.59 -5.08
C VAL A 59 -2.88 -2.16 -5.28
N ILE A 60 -2.31 -1.44 -4.31
CA ILE A 60 -0.95 -0.89 -4.43
C ILE A 60 0.11 -2.00 -4.38
N LEU A 61 -0.07 -2.99 -3.51
CA LEU A 61 0.89 -4.07 -3.30
C LEU A 61 0.73 -5.23 -4.29
N GLY A 62 -0.28 -5.17 -5.17
CA GLY A 62 -0.47 -6.11 -6.27
C GLY A 62 -1.08 -7.46 -5.85
N ASP A 63 -1.81 -7.48 -4.75
CA ASP A 63 -2.62 -8.64 -4.32
C ASP A 63 -3.97 -8.72 -5.10
N ASP A 64 -4.24 -7.72 -5.96
CA ASP A 64 -5.40 -7.63 -6.84
C ASP A 64 -4.99 -7.06 -8.22
N PRO A 65 -5.23 -7.77 -9.34
CA PRO A 65 -4.72 -7.41 -10.66
C PRO A 65 -5.43 -6.22 -11.34
N VAL A 66 -6.36 -5.53 -10.69
CA VAL A 66 -7.29 -4.65 -11.40
C VAL A 66 -6.78 -3.21 -11.65
N VAL A 67 -5.71 -2.71 -11.03
CA VAL A 67 -5.35 -1.28 -11.20
C VAL A 67 -3.84 -1.01 -11.28
N LEU A 68 -3.25 -1.22 -12.46
CA LEU A 68 -1.97 -0.59 -12.84
C LEU A 68 -2.02 0.12 -14.21
N GLN A 69 -3.21 0.43 -14.71
CA GLN A 69 -3.39 1.15 -15.98
C GLN A 69 -4.13 2.47 -15.72
N ARG A 70 -3.38 3.52 -15.37
CA ARG A 70 -3.68 4.94 -15.70
C ARG A 70 -2.64 5.86 -15.03
N ARG A 71 -1.49 6.03 -15.69
CA ARG A 71 -0.78 7.32 -15.87
C ARG A 71 0.54 7.10 -16.62
N ALA A 72 0.40 6.87 -17.93
CA ALA A 72 1.44 7.17 -18.92
C ALA A 72 0.76 7.92 -20.07
N ALA A 73 0.24 9.12 -19.79
CA ALA A 73 -0.24 10.03 -20.82
C ALA A 73 -0.22 11.46 -20.28
N LYS A 74 0.97 12.05 -20.17
CA LYS A 74 1.14 13.48 -20.46
C LYS A 74 2.58 13.81 -20.80
N VAL A 75 2.72 14.60 -21.86
CA VAL A 75 3.90 15.33 -22.36
C VAL A 75 4.82 14.52 -23.28
N VAL A 76 4.56 14.65 -24.59
CA VAL A 76 5.58 15.07 -25.55
C VAL A 76 4.96 16.19 -26.39
N LEU A 77 5.68 17.31 -26.45
CA LEU A 77 5.41 18.51 -27.25
C LEU A 77 5.43 18.21 -28.75
#